data_AF-A0A1B9AVC9-F1
#
_entry.id   AF-A0A1B9AVC9-F1
#
_cell.length_a   1.000
_cell.length_b   1.000
_cell.length_c   1.000
_cell.angle_alpha   90.00
_cell.angle_beta   90.00
_cell.angle_gamma   90.00
#
_symmetry.space_group_name_H-M   'P 1'
#
loop_
_entity.id
_entity.type
_entity.pdbx_description
1 polymer ?
#
loop_
_entity_poly.entity_id
_entity_poly.type
_entity_poly.pdbx_seq_one_letter_code
_entity_poly.pdbx_strand_id
1 'polypeptide(L)'
;MFKKIILFVVLIAFWPAAGKVFGLTPLELVNQSFLVGLVSLLAAASFLILRTGFLSMFFGGFKILGSFITPKSNAMQREDERARNNEDLAEFKNSLYVKIVGLCSLVGISSVTFSVLAMLV
;
A
#
# COMPACT_ATOMS: atom_id res chain seq x y z
N MET A 1 -0.28 -17.11 -12.17
CA MET A 1 0.99 -16.93 -11.44
C MET A 1 2.11 -16.39 -12.32
N PHE A 2 2.32 -16.92 -13.52
CA PHE A 2 3.40 -16.53 -14.44
C PHE A 2 3.56 -15.01 -14.65
N LYS A 3 2.46 -14.27 -14.86
CA LYS A 3 2.49 -12.80 -15.01
C LYS A 3 3.09 -12.06 -13.81
N LYS A 4 2.85 -12.54 -12.58
CA LYS A 4 3.40 -11.91 -11.36
C LYS A 4 4.90 -12.18 -11.21
N ILE A 5 5.35 -13.37 -11.61
CA ILE A 5 6.77 -13.75 -11.60
C ILE A 5 7.54 -12.92 -12.63
N ILE A 6 7.01 -12.78 -13.85
CA ILE A 6 7.61 -11.92 -14.87
C ILE A 6 7.74 -10.48 -14.34
N LEU A 7 6.66 -9.94 -13.78
CA LEU A 7 6.66 -8.57 -13.26
C LEU A 7 7.67 -8.39 -12.12
N PHE A 8 7.81 -9.39 -11.24
CA PHE A 8 8.81 -9.41 -10.18
C PHE A 8 10.24 -9.36 -10.73
N VAL A 9 10.55 -10.20 -11.72
CA VAL A 9 11.88 -10.23 -12.35
C VAL A 9 12.18 -8.91 -13.08
N VAL A 10 11.18 -8.34 -13.76
CA VAL A 10 11.30 -7.04 -14.45
C VAL A 10 11.61 -5.92 -13.45
N LEU A 11 10.96 -5.90 -12.28
CA LEU A 11 11.23 -4.90 -11.24
C LEU A 11 12.63 -5.03 -10.64
N ILE A 12 13.17 -6.25 -10.51
CA ILE A 12 14.56 -6.45 -10.09
C ILE A 12 15.53 -5.92 -11.16
N ALA A 13 15.27 -6.25 -12.43
CA ALA A 13 16.10 -5.82 -13.56
C ALA A 13 16.02 -4.29 -13.82
N PHE A 14 15.00 -3.62 -13.31
CA PHE A 14 14.84 -2.17 -13.42
C PHE A 14 15.96 -1.41 -12.69
N TRP A 15 16.40 -1.88 -11.51
CA TRP A 15 17.42 -1.20 -10.70
C TRP A 15 18.78 -1.01 -11.41
N PRO A 16 19.42 -2.03 -12.01
CA PRO A 16 20.67 -1.83 -12.71
C PRO A 16 20.52 -0.92 -13.95
N ALA A 17 19.34 -0.94 -14.59
CA ALA A 17 19.04 0.00 -15.68
C ALA A 17 18.94 1.45 -15.17
N ALA A 18 18.22 1.67 -14.06
CA ALA A 18 18.13 2.97 -13.41
C ALA A 18 19.52 3.48 -12.97
N GLY A 19 20.35 2.61 -12.39
CA GLY A 19 21.71 2.96 -11.98
C GLY A 19 22.58 3.52 -13.11
N LYS A 20 22.49 2.91 -14.30
CA LYS A 20 23.22 3.38 -15.49
C LYS A 20 22.72 4.73 -15.99
N VAL A 21 21.41 4.96 -15.96
CA VAL A 21 20.80 6.21 -16.44
C VAL A 21 21.13 7.39 -15.51
N PHE A 22 21.11 7.16 -14.21
CA PHE A 22 21.34 8.20 -13.19
C PHE A 22 22.82 8.33 -12.77
N GLY A 23 23.71 7.48 -13.27
CA GLY A 23 25.13 7.51 -12.92
C GLY A 23 25.40 7.22 -11.43
N LEU A 24 24.51 6.45 -10.79
CA LEU A 24 24.59 6.17 -9.36
C LEU A 24 25.76 5.23 -9.05
N THR A 25 26.42 5.47 -7.92
CA THR A 25 27.39 4.51 -7.39
C THR A 25 26.68 3.20 -6.97
N PRO A 26 27.39 2.06 -6.94
CA PRO A 26 26.80 0.80 -6.49
C PRO A 26 26.17 0.90 -5.08
N LEU A 27 26.83 1.63 -4.18
CA LEU A 27 26.35 1.84 -2.81
C LEU A 27 25.06 2.67 -2.76
N GLU A 28 24.99 3.74 -3.56
CA GLU A 28 23.77 4.56 -3.66
C GLU A 28 22.61 3.75 -4.26
N LEU A 29 22.89 2.89 -5.25
CA LEU A 29 21.89 2.01 -5.85
C LEU A 29 21.29 1.05 -4.82
N VAL A 30 22.14 0.44 -3.98
CA VAL A 30 21.72 -0.45 -2.89
C VAL A 30 20.88 0.30 -1.87
N ASN A 31 21.30 1.51 -1.47
CA ASN A 31 20.57 2.31 -0.48
C ASN A 31 19.22 2.80 -1.00
N GLN A 32 19.16 3.29 -2.24
CA GLN A 32 17.91 3.75 -2.84
C GLN A 32 16.93 2.59 -3.06
N SER A 33 17.42 1.46 -3.57
CA SER A 33 16.58 0.26 -3.72
C SER A 33 16.05 -0.27 -2.40
N PHE A 34 16.87 -0.26 -1.35
CA PHE A 34 16.42 -0.61 -0.01
C PHE A 34 15.34 0.34 0.51
N LEU A 35 15.56 1.65 0.37
CA LEU A 35 14.64 2.69 0.85
C LEU A 35 13.29 2.62 0.12
N VAL A 36 13.29 2.48 -1.20
CA VAL A 36 12.06 2.29 -1.98
C VAL A 36 11.34 1.01 -1.56
N GLY A 37 12.10 -0.06 -1.32
CA GLY A 37 11.57 -1.31 -0.79
C GLY A 37 10.84 -1.14 0.55
N LEU A 38 11.50 -0.46 1.49
CA LEU A 38 10.98 -0.19 2.83
C LEU A 38 9.74 0.68 2.79
N VAL A 39 9.76 1.80 2.07
CA VAL A 39 8.61 2.71 1.93
C VAL A 39 7.42 1.99 1.30
N SER A 40 7.65 1.17 0.27
CA SER A 40 6.59 0.42 -0.40
C SER A 40 5.98 -0.65 0.52
N LEU A 41 6.78 -1.37 1.29
CA LEU A 41 6.29 -2.33 2.29
C LEU A 41 5.52 -1.65 3.41
N LEU A 42 6.00 -0.50 3.89
CA LEU A 42 5.31 0.30 4.89
C LEU A 42 3.93 0.72 4.39
N ALA A 43 3.84 1.24 3.16
CA ALA A 43 2.57 1.57 2.53
C ALA A 43 1.64 0.34 2.42
N ALA A 44 2.18 -0.81 1.97
CA ALA A 44 1.40 -2.04 1.88
C ALA A 44 0.83 -2.46 3.24
N ALA A 45 1.64 -2.39 4.30
CA ALA A 45 1.22 -2.68 5.66
C ALA A 45 0.15 -1.69 6.15
N SER A 46 0.31 -0.40 5.91
CA SER A 46 -0.71 0.61 6.26
C SER A 46 -2.05 0.34 5.56
N PHE A 47 -2.04 0.03 4.26
CA PHE A 47 -3.27 -0.31 3.54
C PHE A 47 -3.88 -1.64 4.00
N LEU A 48 -3.06 -2.60 4.41
CA LEU A 48 -3.54 -3.85 4.99
C LEU A 48 -4.24 -3.60 6.33
N ILE A 49 -3.68 -2.76 7.20
CA ILE A 49 -4.30 -2.35 8.48
C ILE A 49 -5.62 -1.60 8.24
N LEU A 50 -5.68 -0.73 7.23
CA LEU A 50 -6.91 -0.05 6.85
C LEU A 50 -7.97 -1.03 6.33
N ARG A 51 -7.55 -2.01 5.53
CA ARG A 51 -8.45 -3.04 4.98
C ARG A 51 -9.01 -3.96 6.05
N THR A 52 -8.21 -4.36 7.04
CA THR A 52 -8.67 -5.22 8.16
C THR A 52 -9.66 -4.50 9.07
N GLY A 53 -9.82 -3.18 8.94
CA GLY A 53 -10.72 -2.42 9.78
C GLY A 53 -10.18 -2.23 11.20
N PHE A 54 -8.90 -2.51 11.46
CA PHE A 54 -8.28 -2.28 12.77
C PHE A 54 -8.51 -0.86 13.28
N LEU A 55 -8.31 0.12 12.40
CA LEU A 55 -8.54 1.53 12.71
C LEU A 55 -10.04 1.90 12.84
N SER A 56 -10.97 1.02 12.45
CA SER A 56 -12.40 1.31 12.59
C SER A 56 -12.85 1.40 14.05
N MET A 57 -12.25 0.61 14.95
CA MET A 57 -12.48 0.75 16.40
C MET A 57 -11.96 2.10 16.92
N PHE A 58 -10.75 2.49 16.48
CA PHE A 58 -10.16 3.78 16.84
C PHE A 58 -11.03 4.94 16.36
N PHE A 59 -11.39 4.97 15.07
CA PHE A 59 -12.27 5.99 14.50
C PHE A 59 -13.70 5.94 15.06
N GLY A 60 -14.16 4.78 15.53
CA GLY A 60 -15.43 4.65 16.26
C GLY A 60 -15.43 5.48 17.54
N GLY A 61 -14.34 5.46 18.31
CA GLY A 61 -14.15 6.32 19.48
C GLY A 61 -14.17 7.81 19.14
N PHE A 62 -13.50 8.22 18.05
CA PHE A 62 -13.55 9.60 17.56
C PHE A 62 -14.94 10.00 17.07
N LYS A 63 -15.72 9.08 16.50
CA LYS A 63 -17.09 9.34 16.04
C LYS A 63 -18.01 9.67 17.22
N ILE A 64 -17.83 8.99 18.36
CA ILE A 64 -18.55 9.30 19.60
C ILE A 64 -18.18 10.71 20.09
N LEU A 65 -16.88 11.02 20.17
CA LEU A 65 -16.40 12.33 20.62
C LEU A 65 -16.85 13.47 19.70
N GLY A 66 -16.83 13.25 18.38
CA GLY A 66 -17.28 14.21 17.38
C GLY A 66 -18.79 14.43 17.38
N SER A 67 -19.57 13.39 17.69
CA SER A 67 -21.04 13.51 17.81
C SER A 67 -21.49 14.36 18.99
N PHE A 68 -20.63 14.54 20.01
CA PHE A 68 -20.86 15.50 21.09
C PHE A 68 -20.64 16.96 20.64
N ILE A 69 -19.76 17.21 19.68
CA ILE A 69 -19.42 18.56 19.22
C ILE A 69 -20.36 19.00 18.09
N THR A 70 -20.69 18.10 17.17
CA THR A 70 -21.58 18.40 16.03
C THR A 70 -22.67 17.33 15.94
N PRO A 71 -23.93 17.64 16.28
CA PRO A 71 -25.04 16.70 16.14
C PRO A 71 -25.24 16.34 14.66
N LYS A 72 -25.26 15.03 14.37
CA LYS A 72 -25.38 14.52 13.00
C LYS A 72 -26.82 14.66 12.50
N SER A 73 -27.02 15.26 11.32
CA SER A 73 -28.34 15.41 10.69
C SER A 73 -28.92 14.06 10.24
N ASN A 74 -30.25 13.92 10.34
CA ASN A 74 -31.00 12.76 9.86
C ASN A 74 -30.77 12.47 8.36
N ALA A 75 -30.58 13.51 7.54
CA ALA A 75 -30.25 13.33 6.12
C ALA A 75 -28.89 12.66 5.93
N MET A 76 -27.90 13.02 6.74
CA MET A 76 -26.55 12.45 6.71
C MET A 76 -26.51 11.02 7.28
N GLN A 77 -27.42 10.66 8.19
CA GLN A 77 -27.58 9.27 8.64
C GLN A 77 -28.15 8.37 7.54
N ARG A 78 -29.17 8.85 6.81
CA ARG A 78 -29.79 8.08 5.71
C ARG A 78 -28.80 7.80 4.58
N GLU A 79 -27.92 8.75 4.27
CA GLU A 79 -26.87 8.55 3.26
C GLU A 79 -25.74 7.62 3.75
N ASP A 80 -25.34 7.68 5.03
CA ASP A 80 -24.43 6.70 5.64
C ASP A 80 -25.00 5.27 5.53
N GLU A 81 -26.30 5.09 5.80
CA GLU A 81 -26.98 3.79 5.70
C GLU A 81 -27.06 3.29 4.25
N ARG A 82 -27.38 4.16 3.31
CA ARG A 82 -27.37 3.83 1.87
C ARG A 82 -25.98 3.43 1.39
N ALA A 83 -24.94 4.16 1.79
CA ALA A 83 -23.56 3.84 1.41
C ALA A 83 -23.07 2.53 2.03
N ARG A 84 -23.53 2.20 3.24
CA ARG A 84 -23.15 0.97 3.95
C ARG A 84 -23.84 -0.28 3.40
N ASN A 85 -25.02 -0.14 2.82
CA ASN A 85 -25.77 -1.23 2.20
C ASN A 85 -25.45 -1.42 0.71
N ASN A 86 -24.56 -0.60 0.15
CA ASN A 86 -24.18 -0.69 -1.25
C ASN A 86 -23.02 -1.70 -1.42
N GLU A 87 -23.36 -2.92 -1.82
CA GLU A 87 -22.42 -4.03 -2.00
C GLU A 87 -21.35 -3.73 -3.06
N ASP A 88 -21.72 -3.08 -4.16
CA ASP A 88 -20.77 -2.68 -5.22
C ASP A 88 -19.67 -1.76 -4.69
N LEU A 89 -20.03 -0.83 -3.80
CA LEU A 89 -19.07 0.10 -3.18
C LEU A 89 -18.09 -0.63 -2.26
N ALA A 90 -18.61 -1.59 -1.48
CA ALA A 90 -17.81 -2.41 -0.58
C ALA A 90 -16.85 -3.31 -1.37
N GLU A 91 -17.32 -3.93 -2.44
CA GLU A 91 -16.52 -4.79 -3.31
C GLU A 91 -15.44 -3.99 -4.05
N PHE A 92 -15.79 -2.82 -4.60
CA PHE A 92 -14.84 -1.93 -5.27
C PHE A 92 -13.71 -1.51 -4.32
N LYS A 93 -14.06 -1.06 -3.11
CA LYS A 93 -13.09 -0.66 -2.09
C LYS A 93 -12.18 -1.82 -1.69
N ASN A 94 -12.73 -3.01 -1.48
CA ASN A 94 -11.94 -4.21 -1.16
C ASN A 94 -11.00 -4.60 -2.32
N SER A 95 -11.51 -4.57 -3.56
CA SER A 95 -10.72 -4.83 -4.77
C SER A 95 -9.55 -3.86 -4.93
N LEU A 96 -9.78 -2.57 -4.68
CA LEU A 96 -8.72 -1.56 -4.67
C LEU A 96 -7.66 -1.85 -3.61
N TYR A 97 -8.06 -2.12 -2.36
CA TYR A 97 -7.08 -2.44 -1.31
C TYR A 97 -6.26 -3.69 -1.65
N VAL A 98 -6.89 -4.74 -2.17
CA VAL A 98 -6.18 -5.96 -2.58
C VAL A 98 -5.16 -5.66 -3.67
N LYS A 99 -5.52 -4.84 -4.67
CA LYS A 99 -4.61 -4.45 -5.76
C LYS A 99 -3.46 -3.59 -5.24
N ILE A 100 -3.73 -2.58 -4.42
CA ILE A 100 -2.72 -1.67 -3.87
C ILE A 100 -1.75 -2.43 -2.98
N VAL A 101 -2.26 -3.21 -2.01
CA VAL A 101 -1.41 -4.04 -1.14
C VAL A 101 -0.60 -5.03 -1.96
N GLY A 102 -1.21 -5.69 -2.95
CA GLY A 102 -0.51 -6.63 -3.82
C GLY A 102 0.63 -5.99 -4.61
N LEU A 103 0.40 -4.81 -5.20
CA LEU A 103 1.42 -4.09 -5.97
C LEU A 103 2.53 -3.53 -5.07
N CYS A 104 2.17 -2.85 -3.97
CA CYS A 104 3.14 -2.30 -3.02
C CYS A 104 4.00 -3.40 -2.39
N SER A 105 3.41 -4.55 -2.04
CA SER A 105 4.19 -5.68 -1.54
C SER A 105 5.13 -6.26 -2.59
N LEU A 106 4.68 -6.37 -3.85
CA LEU A 106 5.51 -6.92 -4.92
C LEU A 106 6.69 -5.99 -5.24
N VAL A 107 6.45 -4.69 -5.37
CA VAL A 107 7.51 -3.66 -5.52
C VAL A 107 8.44 -3.69 -4.33
N GLY A 108 7.89 -3.69 -3.12
CA GLY A 108 8.63 -3.72 -1.86
C GLY A 108 9.60 -4.89 -1.76
N ILE A 109 9.07 -6.11 -1.94
CA ILE A 109 9.87 -7.35 -1.86
C ILE A 109 10.93 -7.36 -2.97
N SER A 110 10.56 -7.05 -4.21
CA SER A 110 11.51 -7.07 -5.34
C SER A 110 12.69 -6.11 -5.12
N SER A 111 12.41 -4.92 -4.59
CA SER A 111 13.42 -3.88 -4.32
C SER A 111 14.35 -4.25 -3.17
N VAL A 112 13.81 -4.84 -2.09
CA VAL A 112 14.64 -5.35 -0.99
C VAL A 112 15.48 -6.55 -1.45
N THR A 113 14.91 -7.47 -2.23
CA THR A 113 15.65 -8.62 -2.77
C THR A 113 16.81 -8.15 -3.65
N PHE A 114 16.60 -7.16 -4.53
CA PHE A 114 17.68 -6.59 -5.31
C PHE A 114 18.78 -5.99 -4.42
N SER A 115 18.41 -5.19 -3.42
CA SER A 115 19.35 -4.58 -2.48
C SER A 115 20.23 -5.62 -1.78
N VAL A 116 19.63 -6.70 -1.27
CA VAL A 116 20.37 -7.80 -0.61
C VAL A 116 21.30 -8.52 -1.59
N LEU A 117 20.83 -8.81 -2.81
CA LEU A 117 21.67 -9.45 -3.83
C LEU A 117 22.84 -8.57 -4.26
N ALA A 118 22.59 -7.27 -4.46
CA ALA A 118 23.60 -6.30 -4.87
C ALA A 118 24.62 -5.99 -3.75
N MET A 119 24.29 -6.25 -2.49
CA MET A 119 25.23 -6.15 -1.36
C MET A 119 26.13 -7.39 -1.22
N LEU A 120 25.67 -8.55 -1.70
CA LEU A 120 26.41 -9.81 -1.62
C LEU A 120 27.44 -10.00 -2.76
N VAL A 121 27.29 -9.26 -3.85
CA VAL A 121 28.16 -9.30 -5.05
C VAL A 121 29.15 -8.14 -5.01
#